data_AF-A0A3N2ARG8-F1
#
_entry.id   AF-A0A3N2ARG8-F1
#
_cell.length_a   1.000
_cell.length_b   1.000
_cell.length_c   1.000
_cell.angle_alpha   90.00
_cell.angle_beta   90.00
_cell.angle_gamma   90.00
#
_symmetry.space_group_name_H-M   'P 1'
#
loop_
_entity.id
_entity.type
_entity.pdbx_description
1 polymer ?
#
loop_
_entity_poly.entity_id
_entity_poly.type
_entity_poly.pdbx_seq_one_letter_code
_entity_poly.pdbx_strand_id
1 'polypeptide(L)'
;MAMNLPGELVWVLDMLGYDWPPLDEDEMRRAAQIMRQFKDDIEGTIDVAETRVKDGVGAALTGQASTSFKSAWDADRSTNIQKMVDALDPVAGGVDIAADAVVALKVKVIAELVITAAQIAAAAASAVFTLGASLAANAAIIALRKKALDVLTNIMVDQLAQQLLPMIIEPLQGPMMDGLTAMLEAELVEGAIGDVSEFEADLDALDQAAGDLESNAADQERLADDFIAQISSCQIVTG
;
A
#
# COMPACT_ATOMS: atom_id res chain seq x y z
N MET A 1 -6.94 16.65 -5.42
CA MET A 1 -6.64 17.65 -4.38
C MET A 1 -7.43 17.23 -3.16
N ALA A 2 -6.77 17.07 -2.01
CA ALA A 2 -7.38 16.52 -0.81
C ALA A 2 -8.62 17.33 -0.36
N MET A 3 -9.64 16.61 0.10
CA MET A 3 -10.89 17.19 0.54
C MET A 3 -10.68 17.90 1.88
N ASN A 4 -10.96 19.20 1.84
CA ASN A 4 -10.88 20.11 2.97
C ASN A 4 -12.28 20.54 3.42
N LEU A 5 -12.38 20.96 4.67
CA LEU A 5 -13.62 21.50 5.22
C LEU A 5 -14.00 22.81 4.48
N PRO A 6 -15.25 22.95 3.99
CA PRO A 6 -15.73 24.22 3.46
C PRO A 6 -15.66 25.32 4.52
N GLY A 7 -15.14 26.50 4.16
CA GLY A 7 -14.94 27.62 5.10
C GLY A 7 -16.22 28.06 5.84
N GLU A 8 -17.38 27.86 5.23
CA GLU A 8 -18.70 28.15 5.81
C GLU A 8 -19.08 27.24 6.99
N LEU A 9 -18.39 26.11 7.17
CA LEU A 9 -18.67 25.12 8.21
C LEU A 9 -17.66 25.14 9.36
N VAL A 10 -16.56 25.88 9.22
CA VAL A 10 -15.51 26.01 10.26
C VAL A 10 -16.10 26.47 11.59
N TRP A 11 -16.98 27.48 11.57
CA TRP A 11 -17.61 27.97 12.79
C TRP A 11 -18.49 26.92 13.49
N VAL A 12 -19.12 26.01 12.73
CA VAL A 12 -19.96 24.94 13.29
C VAL A 12 -19.08 23.89 13.93
N LEU A 13 -17.98 23.54 13.25
CA LEU A 13 -16.97 22.60 13.71
C LEU A 13 -16.38 23.07 15.05
N ASP A 14 -15.96 24.34 15.12
CA ASP A 14 -15.43 24.99 16.34
C ASP A 14 -16.46 25.02 17.47
N MET A 15 -17.72 25.32 17.15
CA MET A 15 -18.81 25.36 18.13
C MET A 15 -19.16 23.98 18.69
N LEU A 16 -18.98 22.92 17.90
CA LEU A 16 -19.07 21.54 18.36
C LEU A 16 -17.78 21.11 19.07
N GLY A 17 -16.64 21.77 18.82
CA GLY A 17 -15.31 21.37 19.25
C GLY A 17 -14.94 19.97 18.75
N TYR A 18 -15.32 19.68 17.50
CA TYR A 18 -15.02 18.43 16.80
C TYR A 18 -13.81 18.65 15.89
N ASP A 19 -12.89 17.70 15.81
CA ASP A 19 -11.73 17.82 14.95
C ASP A 19 -12.00 17.22 13.57
N TRP A 20 -11.63 17.95 12.51
CA TRP A 20 -11.75 17.45 11.14
C TRP A 20 -10.87 16.20 10.95
N PRO A 21 -11.34 15.14 10.26
CA PRO A 21 -10.56 13.93 10.05
C PRO A 21 -9.18 14.22 9.41
N PRO A 22 -8.06 13.86 10.07
CA PRO A 22 -6.72 14.27 9.67
C PRO A 22 -6.12 13.37 8.58
N LEU A 23 -6.93 12.80 7.68
CA LEU A 23 -6.48 11.86 6.65
C LEU A 23 -6.44 12.53 5.28
N ASP A 24 -5.36 12.33 4.53
CA ASP A 24 -5.21 12.82 3.15
C ASP A 24 -5.39 11.67 2.15
N GLU A 25 -6.56 11.62 1.51
CA GLU A 25 -6.90 10.61 0.51
C GLU A 25 -6.06 10.70 -0.77
N ASP A 26 -5.49 11.86 -1.09
CA ASP A 26 -4.63 12.01 -2.27
C ASP A 26 -3.26 11.41 -2.01
N GLU A 27 -2.70 11.63 -0.82
CA GLU A 27 -1.45 10.98 -0.41
C GLU A 27 -1.63 9.46 -0.29
N MET A 28 -2.81 8.97 0.10
CA MET A 28 -3.13 7.54 0.02
C MET A 28 -3.14 7.02 -1.42
N ARG A 29 -3.79 7.73 -2.35
CA ARG A 29 -3.77 7.36 -3.78
C ARG A 29 -2.36 7.43 -4.37
N ARG A 30 -1.55 8.40 -3.94
CA ARG A 30 -0.14 8.51 -4.31
C ARG A 30 0.65 7.30 -3.81
N ALA A 31 0.44 6.86 -2.57
CA ALA A 31 1.06 5.65 -2.05
C ALA A 31 0.67 4.41 -2.87
N ALA A 32 -0.60 4.27 -3.26
CA ALA A 32 -1.05 3.19 -4.14
C ALA A 32 -0.38 3.24 -5.54
N GLN A 33 -0.16 4.44 -6.09
CA GLN A 33 0.57 4.62 -7.35
C GLN A 33 2.05 4.24 -7.22
N ILE A 34 2.71 4.64 -6.14
CA ILE A 34 4.11 4.28 -5.86
C ILE A 34 4.26 2.76 -5.76
N MET A 35 3.32 2.05 -5.13
CA MET A 35 3.33 0.59 -5.06
C MET A 35 3.25 -0.08 -6.43
N ARG A 36 2.39 0.44 -7.32
CA ARG A 36 2.27 -0.08 -8.70
C ARG A 36 3.52 0.20 -9.53
N GLN A 37 4.07 1.41 -9.40
CA GLN A 37 5.33 1.74 -10.09
C GLN A 37 6.46 0.83 -9.63
N PHE A 38 6.58 0.58 -8.32
CA PHE A 38 7.58 -0.32 -7.78
C PHE A 38 7.40 -1.77 -8.28
N LYS A 39 6.16 -2.24 -8.39
CA LYS A 39 5.86 -3.53 -9.01
C LYS A 39 6.39 -3.58 -10.45
N ASP A 40 6.03 -2.60 -11.28
CA ASP A 40 6.44 -2.54 -12.69
C ASP A 40 7.96 -2.46 -12.84
N ASP A 41 8.63 -1.66 -11.99
CA ASP A 41 10.08 -1.50 -12.00
C ASP A 41 10.79 -2.82 -11.62
N ILE A 42 10.31 -3.50 -10.57
CA ILE A 42 10.84 -4.81 -10.16
C ILE A 42 10.59 -5.85 -11.25
N GLU A 43 9.40 -5.93 -11.84
CA GLU A 43 9.12 -6.84 -12.96
C GLU A 43 10.13 -6.66 -14.09
N GLY A 44 10.40 -5.41 -14.46
CA GLY A 44 11.42 -5.08 -15.45
C GLY A 44 12.82 -5.58 -15.09
N THR A 45 13.24 -5.45 -13.83
CA THR A 45 14.54 -5.99 -13.40
C THR A 45 14.62 -7.51 -13.44
N ILE A 46 13.52 -8.21 -13.13
CA ILE A 46 13.53 -9.68 -13.14
C ILE A 46 13.49 -10.21 -14.58
N ASP A 47 12.82 -9.54 -15.52
CA ASP A 47 12.88 -9.86 -16.96
C ASP A 47 14.30 -9.73 -17.51
N VAL A 48 15.04 -8.71 -17.06
CA VAL A 48 16.47 -8.53 -17.39
C VAL A 48 17.32 -9.65 -16.79
N ALA A 49 17.08 -10.02 -15.53
CA ALA A 49 17.78 -11.13 -14.89
C ALA A 49 17.51 -12.46 -15.60
N GLU A 50 16.27 -12.71 -16.00
CA GLU A 50 15.88 -13.91 -16.75
C GLU A 50 16.62 -14.02 -18.09
N THR A 51 16.72 -12.91 -18.82
CA THR A 51 17.48 -12.87 -20.08
C THR A 51 18.96 -13.18 -19.82
N ARG A 52 19.57 -12.56 -18.80
CA ARG A 52 20.98 -12.77 -18.42
C ARG A 52 21.24 -14.23 -18.00
N VAL A 53 20.33 -14.84 -17.25
CA VAL A 53 20.43 -16.25 -16.85
C VAL A 53 20.31 -17.19 -18.05
N LYS A 54 19.34 -16.95 -18.94
CA LYS A 54 19.10 -17.83 -20.10
C LYS A 54 20.21 -17.74 -21.14
N ASP A 55 20.72 -16.53 -21.40
CA ASP A 55 21.73 -16.27 -22.42
C ASP A 55 23.16 -16.42 -21.92
N GLY A 56 23.44 -16.06 -20.67
CA GLY A 56 24.77 -16.17 -20.07
C GLY A 56 25.03 -17.56 -19.50
N VAL A 57 24.47 -17.83 -18.32
CA VAL A 57 24.68 -19.10 -17.59
C VAL A 57 24.17 -20.30 -18.40
N GLY A 58 23.03 -20.12 -19.05
CA GLY A 58 22.41 -21.12 -19.90
C GLY A 58 23.22 -21.49 -21.15
N ALA A 59 24.03 -20.58 -21.69
CA ALA A 59 24.88 -20.86 -22.85
C ALA A 59 26.30 -21.30 -22.44
N ALA A 60 26.76 -20.86 -21.27
CA ALA A 60 28.06 -21.23 -20.69
C ALA A 60 28.11 -22.66 -20.15
N LEU A 61 26.95 -23.23 -19.80
CA LEU A 61 26.80 -24.63 -19.40
C LEU A 61 26.48 -25.52 -20.60
N THR A 62 27.09 -26.70 -20.65
CA THR A 62 26.82 -27.71 -21.69
C THR A 62 25.90 -28.83 -21.19
N GLY A 63 25.17 -29.45 -22.13
CA GLY A 63 24.38 -30.66 -21.87
C GLY A 63 23.29 -30.51 -20.79
N GLN A 64 23.19 -31.52 -19.91
CA GLN A 64 22.13 -31.63 -18.90
C GLN A 64 22.22 -30.54 -17.83
N ALA A 65 23.40 -29.99 -17.56
CA ALA A 65 23.62 -28.96 -16.55
C ALA A 65 22.91 -27.65 -16.91
N SER A 66 22.98 -27.21 -18.18
CA SER A 66 22.27 -26.02 -18.68
C SER A 66 20.74 -26.17 -18.53
N THR A 67 20.22 -27.35 -18.87
CA THR A 67 18.78 -27.62 -18.82
C THR A 67 18.29 -27.66 -17.37
N SER A 68 19.03 -28.29 -16.47
CA SER A 68 18.70 -28.34 -15.05
C SER A 68 18.75 -26.96 -14.40
N PHE A 69 19.74 -26.13 -14.76
CA PHE A 69 19.87 -24.77 -14.23
C PHE A 69 18.72 -23.87 -14.67
N LYS A 70 18.39 -23.84 -15.98
CA LYS A 70 17.23 -23.09 -16.49
C LYS A 70 15.93 -23.53 -15.83
N SER A 71 15.73 -24.84 -15.65
CA SER A 71 14.54 -25.36 -14.99
C SER A 71 14.46 -24.96 -13.52
N ALA A 72 15.59 -24.92 -12.81
CA ALA A 72 15.63 -24.50 -11.41
C ALA A 72 15.35 -22.99 -11.28
N TRP A 73 15.93 -22.17 -12.16
CA TRP A 73 15.66 -20.73 -12.22
C TRP A 73 14.19 -20.42 -12.54
N ASP A 74 13.64 -21.05 -13.58
CA ASP A 74 12.24 -20.83 -13.97
C ASP A 74 11.28 -21.27 -12.84
N ALA A 75 11.60 -22.35 -12.12
CA ALA A 75 10.81 -22.81 -10.98
C ALA A 75 10.86 -21.81 -9.81
N ASP A 76 12.04 -21.31 -9.44
CA ASP A 76 12.19 -20.35 -8.33
C ASP A 76 11.55 -18.99 -8.64
N ARG A 77 11.79 -18.46 -9.84
CA ARG A 77 11.19 -17.19 -10.29
C ARG A 77 9.67 -17.25 -10.35
N SER A 78 9.11 -18.29 -10.97
CA SER A 78 7.65 -18.42 -11.11
C SER A 78 6.96 -18.71 -9.78
N THR A 79 7.64 -19.34 -8.83
CA THR A 79 7.02 -19.77 -7.57
C THR A 79 7.14 -18.74 -6.46
N ASN A 80 8.27 -18.03 -6.36
CA ASN A 80 8.58 -17.21 -5.19
C ASN A 80 8.61 -15.73 -5.52
N ILE A 81 9.39 -15.34 -6.53
CA ILE A 81 9.57 -13.93 -6.88
C ILE A 81 8.29 -13.36 -7.49
N GLN A 82 7.68 -14.06 -8.46
CA GLN A 82 6.49 -13.56 -9.14
C GLN A 82 5.29 -13.40 -8.19
N LYS A 83 5.12 -14.32 -7.22
CA LYS A 83 4.04 -14.19 -6.23
C LYS A 83 4.16 -12.96 -5.35
N MET A 84 5.39 -12.58 -4.97
CA MET A 84 5.63 -11.37 -4.16
C MET A 84 5.29 -10.10 -4.96
N VAL A 85 5.66 -10.09 -6.23
CA VAL A 85 5.37 -8.99 -7.16
C VAL A 85 3.86 -8.89 -7.44
N ASP A 86 3.20 -10.01 -7.74
CA ASP A 86 1.76 -10.07 -8.01
C ASP A 86 0.91 -9.60 -6.81
N ALA A 87 1.44 -9.72 -5.59
CA ALA A 87 0.76 -9.26 -4.39
C ALA A 87 0.79 -7.75 -4.19
N LEU A 88 1.65 -7.00 -4.89
CA LEU A 88 1.69 -5.53 -4.78
C LEU A 88 0.44 -4.87 -5.38
N ASP A 89 -0.13 -5.44 -6.45
CA ASP A 89 -1.36 -4.93 -7.08
C ASP A 89 -2.59 -4.96 -6.17
N PRO A 90 -2.95 -6.09 -5.52
CA PRO A 90 -4.08 -6.12 -4.59
C PRO A 90 -3.85 -5.24 -3.36
N VAL A 91 -2.60 -5.08 -2.89
CA VAL A 91 -2.26 -4.13 -1.80
C VAL A 91 -2.56 -2.70 -2.23
N ALA A 92 -2.07 -2.29 -3.40
CA ALA A 92 -2.35 -0.97 -3.97
C ALA A 92 -3.85 -0.74 -4.16
N GLY A 93 -4.58 -1.76 -4.62
CA GLY A 93 -6.05 -1.72 -4.73
C GLY A 93 -6.74 -1.52 -3.38
N GLY A 94 -6.28 -2.18 -2.33
CA GLY A 94 -6.79 -2.00 -0.97
C GLY A 94 -6.57 -0.57 -0.45
N VAL A 95 -5.42 0.03 -0.75
CA VAL A 95 -5.11 1.43 -0.39
C VAL A 95 -6.02 2.41 -1.13
N ASP A 96 -6.32 2.19 -2.41
CA ASP A 96 -7.26 3.03 -3.16
C ASP A 96 -8.68 2.97 -2.59
N ILE A 97 -9.15 1.77 -2.24
CA ILE A 97 -10.46 1.60 -1.59
C ILE A 97 -10.48 2.32 -0.24
N ALA A 98 -9.37 2.28 0.51
CA ALA A 98 -9.25 3.02 1.75
C ALA A 98 -9.29 4.54 1.55
N ALA A 99 -8.66 5.07 0.50
CA ALA A 99 -8.74 6.47 0.13
C ALA A 99 -10.19 6.90 -0.20
N ASP A 100 -10.94 6.07 -0.92
CA ASP A 100 -12.35 6.33 -1.24
C ASP A 100 -13.24 6.29 0.01
N ALA A 101 -12.94 5.40 0.95
CA ALA A 101 -13.64 5.35 2.24
C ALA A 101 -13.39 6.62 3.08
N VAL A 102 -12.17 7.17 3.07
CA VAL A 102 -11.85 8.45 3.72
C VAL A 102 -12.64 9.59 3.09
N VAL A 103 -12.74 9.65 1.76
CA VAL A 103 -13.58 10.65 1.07
C VAL A 103 -15.04 10.53 1.51
N ALA A 104 -15.59 9.32 1.53
CA ALA A 104 -16.96 9.09 1.95
C ALA A 104 -17.22 9.55 3.39
N LEU A 105 -16.26 9.30 4.30
CA LEU A 105 -16.33 9.77 5.68
C LEU A 105 -16.36 11.30 5.74
N LYS A 106 -15.43 11.99 5.06
CA LYS A 106 -15.37 13.46 5.02
C LYS A 106 -16.66 14.08 4.47
N VAL A 107 -17.24 13.50 3.41
CA VAL A 107 -18.54 13.94 2.85
C VAL A 107 -19.66 13.79 3.88
N LYS A 108 -19.69 12.70 4.64
CA LYS A 108 -20.68 12.51 5.70
C LYS A 108 -20.54 13.55 6.81
N VAL A 109 -19.31 13.81 7.27
CA VAL A 109 -19.04 14.85 8.28
C VAL A 109 -19.53 16.21 7.78
N ILE A 110 -19.22 16.59 6.54
CA ILE A 110 -19.72 17.83 5.92
C ILE A 110 -21.26 17.89 5.96
N ALA A 111 -21.94 16.81 5.55
CA ALA A 111 -23.41 16.78 5.55
C ALA A 111 -24.00 16.98 6.95
N GLU A 112 -23.40 16.38 7.98
CA GLU A 112 -23.85 16.54 9.37
C GLU A 112 -23.59 17.96 9.91
N LEU A 113 -22.47 18.58 9.53
CA LEU A 113 -22.19 19.98 9.87
C LEU A 113 -23.19 20.92 9.20
N VAL A 114 -23.56 20.71 7.94
CA VAL A 114 -24.58 21.51 7.24
C VAL A 114 -25.94 21.40 7.94
N ILE A 115 -26.35 20.19 8.31
CA ILE A 115 -27.61 19.96 9.03
C ILE A 115 -27.57 20.67 10.39
N THR A 116 -26.44 20.59 11.09
CA THR A 116 -26.27 21.24 12.39
C THR A 116 -26.29 22.77 12.26
N ALA A 117 -25.65 23.32 11.24
CA ALA A 117 -25.69 24.75 10.91
C ALA A 117 -27.13 25.25 10.72
N ALA A 118 -27.92 24.51 9.92
CA ALA A 118 -29.32 24.85 9.66
C ALA A 118 -30.17 24.78 10.95
N GLN A 119 -29.92 23.79 11.81
CA GLN A 119 -30.60 23.67 13.11
C GLN A 119 -30.26 24.83 14.04
N ILE A 120 -28.98 25.22 14.12
CA ILE A 120 -28.54 26.37 14.92
C ILE A 120 -29.17 27.67 14.38
N ALA A 121 -29.21 27.87 13.06
CA ALA A 121 -29.85 29.04 12.45
C ALA A 121 -31.36 29.11 12.77
N ALA A 122 -32.07 27.99 12.66
CA ALA A 122 -33.50 27.91 13.02
C ALA A 122 -33.72 28.15 14.53
N ALA A 123 -32.83 27.62 15.37
CA ALA A 123 -32.88 27.82 16.81
C ALA A 123 -32.59 29.29 17.20
N ALA A 124 -31.65 29.95 16.53
CA ALA A 124 -31.37 31.37 16.69
C ALA A 124 -32.56 32.23 16.26
N ALA A 125 -33.20 31.90 15.13
CA ALA A 125 -34.40 32.59 14.66
C ALA A 125 -35.56 32.49 15.66
N SER A 126 -35.75 31.34 16.32
CA SER A 126 -36.79 31.15 17.35
C SER A 126 -36.40 31.68 18.74
N ALA A 127 -35.10 31.83 19.04
CA ALA A 127 -34.60 32.42 20.28
C ALA A 127 -35.04 33.89 20.45
N VAL A 128 -35.09 34.65 19.35
CA VAL A 128 -35.57 36.04 19.32
C VAL A 128 -37.01 36.13 19.81
N PHE A 129 -37.85 35.13 19.50
CA PHE A 129 -39.25 35.08 19.91
C PHE A 129 -39.46 34.54 21.34
N THR A 130 -38.45 33.88 21.94
CA THR A 130 -38.57 33.17 23.23
C THR A 130 -37.74 33.79 24.36
N LEU A 131 -37.26 35.03 24.19
CA LEU A 131 -36.50 35.81 25.19
C LEU A 131 -35.27 35.08 25.76
N GLY A 132 -34.62 34.23 24.97
CA GLY A 132 -33.36 33.58 25.36
C GLY A 132 -33.49 32.31 26.21
N ALA A 133 -34.71 31.87 26.57
CA ALA A 133 -34.92 30.58 27.23
C ALA A 133 -34.49 29.37 26.36
N SER A 134 -34.46 29.54 25.03
CA SER A 134 -33.98 28.51 24.09
C SER A 134 -32.45 28.33 24.08
N LEU A 135 -31.65 29.27 24.61
CA LEU A 135 -30.19 29.15 24.56
C LEU A 135 -29.66 27.95 25.37
N ALA A 136 -30.26 27.65 26.53
CA ALA A 136 -29.88 26.49 27.34
C ALA A 136 -30.27 25.14 26.68
N ALA A 137 -31.44 25.10 26.03
CA ALA A 137 -31.87 23.93 25.26
C ALA A 137 -30.96 23.71 24.03
N ASN A 138 -30.52 24.79 23.38
CA ASN A 138 -29.58 24.73 22.26
C ASN A 138 -28.21 24.19 22.67
N ALA A 139 -27.69 24.58 23.83
CA ALA A 139 -26.43 24.03 24.35
C ALA A 139 -26.49 22.51 24.56
N ALA A 140 -27.62 21.99 25.06
CA ALA A 140 -27.82 20.55 25.21
C ALA A 140 -27.89 19.83 23.85
N ILE A 141 -28.54 20.43 22.84
CA ILE A 141 -28.60 19.89 21.48
C ILE A 141 -27.20 19.84 20.84
N ILE A 142 -26.41 20.91 20.99
CA ILE A 142 -25.03 20.98 20.47
C ILE A 142 -24.15 19.92 21.14
N ALA A 143 -24.23 19.78 22.46
CA ALA A 143 -23.47 18.76 23.19
C ALA A 143 -23.86 17.32 22.78
N LEU A 144 -25.15 17.06 22.56
CA LEU A 144 -25.63 15.78 22.07
C LEU A 144 -25.11 15.49 20.64
N ARG A 145 -25.11 16.50 19.76
CA ARG A 145 -24.63 16.40 18.38
C ARG A 145 -23.13 16.14 18.32
N LYS A 146 -22.34 16.86 19.11
CA LYS A 146 -20.89 16.61 19.26
C LYS A 146 -20.64 15.14 19.59
N LYS A 147 -21.26 14.64 20.66
CA LYS A 147 -21.09 13.25 21.09
C LYS A 147 -21.55 12.25 20.04
N ALA A 148 -22.64 12.55 19.32
CA ALA A 148 -23.12 11.68 18.25
C ALA A 148 -22.14 11.63 17.07
N LEU A 149 -21.63 12.78 16.63
CA LEU A 149 -20.66 12.88 15.54
C LEU A 149 -19.33 12.20 15.91
N ASP A 150 -18.84 12.42 17.14
CA ASP A 150 -17.64 11.74 17.67
C ASP A 150 -17.80 10.22 17.64
N VAL A 151 -18.89 9.72 18.23
CA VAL A 151 -19.16 8.26 18.31
C VAL A 151 -19.34 7.67 16.92
N LEU A 152 -20.10 8.33 16.04
CA LEU A 152 -20.37 7.83 14.70
C LEU A 152 -19.10 7.77 13.86
N THR A 153 -18.29 8.83 13.90
CA THR A 153 -17.02 8.89 13.19
C THR A 153 -16.10 7.78 13.67
N ASN A 154 -15.92 7.62 14.98
CA ASN A 154 -15.03 6.59 15.53
C ASN A 154 -15.51 5.18 15.16
N ILE A 155 -16.81 4.89 15.25
CA ILE A 155 -17.37 3.61 14.81
C ILE A 155 -17.12 3.37 13.32
N MET A 156 -17.32 4.39 12.47
CA MET A 156 -17.08 4.27 11.04
C MET A 156 -15.61 4.02 10.74
N VAL A 157 -14.69 4.75 11.38
CA VAL A 157 -13.25 4.55 11.23
C VAL A 157 -12.85 3.15 11.66
N ASP A 158 -13.31 2.68 12.83
CA ASP A 158 -13.01 1.34 13.32
C ASP A 158 -13.54 0.25 12.37
N GLN A 159 -14.76 0.41 11.86
CA GLN A 159 -15.33 -0.52 10.89
C GLN A 159 -14.59 -0.53 9.55
N LEU A 160 -14.18 0.65 9.08
CA LEU A 160 -13.37 0.79 7.88
C LEU A 160 -12.00 0.15 8.09
N ALA A 161 -11.33 0.40 9.20
CA ALA A 161 -10.05 -0.23 9.52
C ALA A 161 -10.18 -1.77 9.57
N GLN A 162 -11.22 -2.30 10.21
CA GLN A 162 -11.46 -3.76 10.28
C GLN A 162 -11.69 -4.40 8.92
N GLN A 163 -12.29 -3.68 7.96
CA GLN A 163 -12.56 -4.21 6.62
C GLN A 163 -11.39 -4.00 5.66
N LEU A 164 -10.69 -2.88 5.77
CA LEU A 164 -9.68 -2.45 4.81
C LEU A 164 -8.28 -2.94 5.16
N LEU A 165 -7.93 -3.01 6.45
CA LEU A 165 -6.60 -3.51 6.84
C LEU A 165 -6.35 -4.94 6.35
N PRO A 166 -7.30 -5.90 6.46
CA PRO A 166 -7.08 -7.24 5.91
C PRO A 166 -6.91 -7.20 4.39
N MET A 167 -7.68 -6.38 3.67
CA MET A 167 -7.56 -6.24 2.21
C MET A 167 -6.17 -5.79 1.77
N ILE A 168 -5.51 -4.96 2.57
CA ILE A 168 -4.16 -4.46 2.32
C ILE A 168 -3.09 -5.47 2.78
N ILE A 169 -3.30 -6.14 3.92
CA ILE A 169 -2.26 -6.96 4.56
C ILE A 169 -2.29 -8.41 4.08
N GLU A 170 -3.46 -9.02 3.95
CA GLU A 170 -3.61 -10.44 3.60
C GLU A 170 -2.92 -10.83 2.28
N PRO A 171 -2.97 -10.02 1.20
CA PRO A 171 -2.31 -10.38 -0.05
C PRO A 171 -0.80 -10.60 0.11
N LEU A 172 -0.15 -9.95 1.08
CA LEU A 172 1.29 -10.07 1.33
C LEU A 172 1.66 -11.31 2.16
N GLN A 173 0.74 -11.84 2.96
CA GLN A 173 1.07 -12.89 3.94
C GLN A 173 1.54 -14.19 3.28
N GLY A 174 0.82 -14.66 2.25
CA GLY A 174 1.18 -15.88 1.54
C GLY A 174 2.55 -15.78 0.87
N PRO A 175 2.76 -14.82 -0.05
CA PRO A 175 4.04 -14.64 -0.73
C PRO A 175 5.23 -14.41 0.21
N MET A 176 5.03 -13.72 1.33
CA MET A 176 6.09 -13.52 2.32
C MET A 176 6.53 -14.85 2.96
N MET A 177 5.56 -15.71 3.30
CA MET A 177 5.87 -17.03 3.89
C MET A 177 6.49 -17.99 2.88
N ASP A 178 5.98 -17.97 1.64
CA ASP A 178 6.54 -18.76 0.53
C ASP A 178 7.99 -18.33 0.25
N GLY A 179 8.23 -17.02 0.12
CA GLY A 179 9.57 -16.47 -0.12
C GLY A 179 10.55 -16.76 1.02
N LEU A 180 10.14 -16.64 2.28
CA LEU A 180 10.96 -17.03 3.43
C LEU A 180 11.32 -18.52 3.38
N THR A 181 10.37 -19.38 3.04
CA THR A 181 10.59 -20.81 2.92
C THR A 181 11.58 -21.10 1.78
N ALA A 182 11.42 -20.45 0.64
CA ALA A 182 12.33 -20.56 -0.49
C ALA A 182 13.76 -20.14 -0.14
N MET A 183 13.94 -19.05 0.60
CA MET A 183 15.27 -18.63 1.08
C MET A 183 15.89 -19.65 2.05
N LEU A 184 15.07 -20.34 2.85
CA LEU A 184 15.53 -21.39 3.77
C LEU A 184 15.84 -22.71 3.04
N GLU A 185 15.10 -23.01 1.97
CA GLU A 185 15.21 -24.22 1.14
C GLU A 185 16.17 -24.06 -0.05
N ALA A 186 16.70 -22.85 -0.27
CA ALA A 186 17.78 -22.57 -1.21
C ALA A 186 19.10 -23.22 -0.73
N GLU A 187 19.08 -24.55 -0.63
CA GLU A 187 20.25 -25.39 -0.46
C GLU A 187 21.05 -25.26 -1.77
N LEU A 188 22.21 -24.61 -1.66
CA LEU A 188 23.21 -24.47 -2.73
C LEU A 188 23.28 -25.79 -3.50
N VAL A 189 22.99 -25.77 -4.79
CA VAL A 189 22.88 -26.97 -5.64
C VAL A 189 24.16 -27.79 -5.57
N GLU A 190 24.21 -28.72 -4.61
CA GLU A 190 25.28 -29.70 -4.41
C GLU A 190 25.06 -30.92 -5.35
N GLY A 191 23.93 -30.96 -6.05
CA GLY A 191 23.47 -32.07 -6.88
C GLY A 191 24.02 -32.16 -8.30
N ALA A 192 24.89 -31.24 -8.74
CA ALA A 192 25.40 -31.23 -10.12
C ALA A 192 26.71 -32.03 -10.35
N ILE A 193 27.14 -32.86 -9.39
CA ILE A 193 28.42 -33.61 -9.46
C ILE A 193 28.19 -35.12 -9.78
N GLY A 194 26.99 -35.49 -10.26
CA GLY A 194 26.55 -36.89 -10.33
C GLY A 194 27.06 -37.73 -11.51
N ASP A 195 27.54 -37.13 -12.61
CA ASP A 195 28.09 -37.91 -13.73
C ASP A 195 29.18 -37.10 -14.48
N VAL A 196 30.45 -37.41 -14.20
CA VAL A 196 31.64 -36.65 -14.64
C VAL A 196 32.13 -37.16 -16.00
N SER A 197 31.25 -37.25 -16.99
CA SER A 197 31.68 -37.39 -18.37
C SER A 197 31.12 -36.23 -19.19
N GLU A 198 32.01 -35.24 -19.42
CA GLU A 198 31.77 -34.04 -20.24
C GLU A 198 31.02 -32.88 -19.55
N PHE A 199 31.55 -32.43 -18.40
CA PHE A 199 31.26 -31.09 -17.87
C PHE A 199 32.29 -30.10 -18.44
N GLU A 200 31.98 -29.49 -19.57
CA GLU A 200 32.68 -28.28 -20.03
C GLU A 200 31.83 -27.06 -19.63
N ALA A 201 32.40 -26.19 -18.80
CA ALA A 201 31.84 -24.91 -18.42
C ALA A 201 32.78 -23.80 -18.89
N ASP A 202 32.24 -22.80 -19.58
CA ASP A 202 32.97 -21.59 -19.93
C ASP A 202 33.04 -20.69 -18.69
N LEU A 203 34.18 -20.72 -18.00
CA LEU A 203 34.38 -19.99 -16.75
C LEU A 203 34.38 -18.47 -16.95
N ASP A 204 34.85 -17.98 -18.10
CA ASP A 204 34.87 -16.54 -18.40
C ASP A 204 33.43 -16.05 -18.66
N ALA A 205 32.62 -16.83 -19.37
CA ALA A 205 31.20 -16.53 -19.57
C ALA A 205 30.38 -16.61 -18.26
N LEU A 206 30.72 -17.53 -17.36
CA LEU A 206 30.10 -17.63 -16.03
C LEU A 206 30.47 -16.44 -15.12
N ASP A 207 31.73 -16.00 -15.15
CA ASP A 207 32.17 -14.81 -14.38
C ASP A 207 31.47 -13.54 -14.87
N GLN A 208 31.33 -13.38 -16.19
CA GLN A 208 30.56 -12.29 -16.78
C GLN A 208 29.08 -12.35 -16.37
N ALA A 209 28.44 -13.52 -16.45
CA ALA A 209 27.05 -13.68 -16.05
C ALA A 209 26.84 -13.41 -14.55
N ALA A 210 27.79 -13.80 -13.69
CA ALA A 210 27.77 -13.49 -12.27
C ALA A 210 27.85 -11.98 -12.02
N GLY A 211 28.77 -11.27 -12.69
CA GLY A 211 28.87 -9.80 -12.59
C GLY A 211 27.61 -9.08 -13.09
N ASP A 212 26.99 -9.58 -14.15
CA ASP A 212 25.72 -9.06 -14.65
C ASP A 212 24.58 -9.28 -13.64
N LEU A 213 24.52 -10.43 -12.96
CA LEU A 213 23.54 -10.68 -11.91
C LEU A 213 23.76 -9.81 -10.67
N GLU A 214 25.01 -9.60 -10.27
CA GLU A 214 25.36 -8.69 -9.16
C GLU A 214 24.93 -7.25 -9.46
N SER A 215 25.15 -6.78 -10.69
CA SER A 215 24.65 -5.46 -11.12
C SER A 215 23.12 -5.38 -11.07
N ASN A 216 22.41 -6.45 -11.45
CA ASN A 216 20.94 -6.47 -11.40
C ASN A 216 20.42 -6.45 -9.94
N ALA A 217 21.08 -7.19 -9.04
CA ALA A 217 20.76 -7.15 -7.61
C ALA A 217 20.97 -5.75 -7.00
N ALA A 218 22.06 -5.06 -7.37
CA ALA A 218 22.30 -3.68 -6.94
C ALA A 218 21.24 -2.70 -7.47
N ASP A 219 20.66 -2.96 -8.66
CA ASP A 219 19.54 -2.18 -9.18
C ASP A 219 18.25 -2.44 -8.39
N GLN A 220 17.97 -3.69 -8.01
CA GLN A 220 16.83 -4.03 -7.16
C GLN A 220 16.92 -3.39 -5.77
N GLU A 221 18.11 -3.38 -5.16
CA GLU A 221 18.35 -2.70 -3.87
C GLU A 221 18.04 -1.21 -3.97
N ARG A 222 18.49 -0.55 -5.05
CA ARG A 222 18.21 0.87 -5.30
C ARG A 222 16.72 1.13 -5.48
N LEU A 223 16.01 0.28 -6.22
CA LEU A 223 14.56 0.39 -6.37
C LEU A 223 13.83 0.25 -5.03
N ALA A 224 14.28 -0.67 -4.17
CA ALA A 224 13.71 -0.85 -2.84
C ALA A 224 13.94 0.37 -1.94
N ASP A 225 15.13 0.95 -1.96
CA ASP A 225 15.45 2.19 -1.24
C ASP A 225 14.62 3.36 -1.73
N ASP A 226 14.50 3.53 -3.05
CA ASP A 226 13.68 4.58 -3.67
C ASP A 226 12.20 4.40 -3.34
N PHE A 227 11.69 3.16 -3.33
CA PHE A 227 10.34 2.85 -2.91
C PHE A 227 10.09 3.23 -1.45
N ILE A 228 10.98 2.84 -0.53
CA ILE A 228 10.87 3.20 0.90
C ILE A 228 10.91 4.73 1.07
N ALA A 229 11.81 5.42 0.36
CA ALA A 229 11.89 6.87 0.40
C ALA A 229 10.60 7.53 -0.10
N GLN A 230 10.02 7.04 -1.20
CA GLN A 230 8.79 7.57 -1.77
C GLN A 230 7.58 7.32 -0.85
N ILE A 231 7.39 6.10 -0.37
CA ILE A 231 6.29 5.76 0.55
C ILE A 231 6.39 6.53 1.87
N SER A 232 7.59 6.64 2.45
CA SER A 232 7.79 7.41 3.69
C SER A 232 7.59 8.91 3.51
N SER A 233 7.72 9.42 2.28
CA SER A 233 7.40 10.81 1.96
C SER A 233 5.90 11.11 1.90
N CYS A 234 5.05 10.08 1.84
CA CYS A 234 3.59 10.27 1.79
C CYS A 234 3.04 10.74 3.14
N GLN A 235 2.43 11.92 3.14
CA GLN A 235 1.87 12.54 4.35
C GLN A 235 0.40 12.15 4.52
N ILE A 236 0.14 10.87 4.75
CA ILE A 236 -1.23 10.33 4.86
C ILE A 236 -2.00 10.94 6.04
N VAL A 237 -1.31 11.26 7.13
CA VAL A 237 -1.92 11.95 8.28
C VAL A 237 -1.50 13.42 8.24
N THR A 238 -2.47 14.31 8.10
CA THR A 238 -2.27 15.76 8.19
C THR A 238 -2.17 16.15 9.66
N GLY A 239 -0.99 16.62 10.08
CA GLY A 239 -0.75 17.19 11.41
C GLY A 239 -1.05 18.68 11.50
#